data_AF-A0A2X1PK58-F1
#
_entry.id   AF-A0A2X1PK58-F1
#
_cell.length_a   1.000
_cell.length_b   1.000
_cell.length_c   1.000
_cell.angle_alpha   90.00
_cell.angle_beta   90.00
_cell.angle_gamma   90.00
#
_symmetry.space_group_name_H-M   'P 1'
#
loop_
_entity.id
_entity.type
_entity.pdbx_description
1 polymer ?
#
loop_
_entity_poly.entity_id
_entity_poly.type
_entity_poly.pdbx_seq_one_letter_code
_entity_poly.pdbx_strand_id
1 'polypeptide(L)'
;MNYIPASQVELNADGKLYEVTINKLGIASLDGKSEFVGNANWKNGANWDIQADLEKMNIGFFVPVMPATLSGKLHSRGFAGSQGWQVEVPVADLNGMLSAKPISLKGSATLNQNVLLTVPDLQI
;
A
#
# COMPACT_ATOMS: atom_id res chain seq x y z
N MET A 1 -13.60 -5.61 -21.43
CA MET A 1 -12.36 -6.20 -20.88
C MET A 1 -11.67 -5.12 -20.08
N ASN A 2 -11.36 -5.38 -18.81
CA ASN A 2 -10.66 -4.42 -17.95
C ASN A 2 -9.15 -4.59 -18.20
N TYR A 3 -8.59 -3.71 -19.03
CA TYR A 3 -7.16 -3.71 -19.33
C TYR A 3 -6.40 -3.06 -18.18
N ILE A 4 -5.41 -3.76 -17.62
CA ILE A 4 -4.37 -3.14 -16.79
C ILE A 4 -3.75 -2.03 -17.65
N PRO A 5 -3.64 -0.78 -17.15
CA PRO A 5 -3.06 0.30 -17.94
C PRO A 5 -1.65 -0.09 -18.42
N ALA A 6 -1.27 0.36 -19.62
CA ALA A 6 0.10 0.20 -20.08
C ALA A 6 1.05 0.80 -19.04
N SER A 7 1.93 -0.05 -18.49
CA SER A 7 2.77 0.28 -17.35
C SER A 7 4.21 -0.13 -17.63
N GLN A 8 5.15 0.72 -17.23
CA GLN A 8 6.55 0.37 -17.13
C GLN A 8 6.83 -0.11 -15.70
N VAL A 9 7.45 -1.28 -15.57
CA VAL A 9 7.79 -1.88 -14.27
C VAL A 9 9.30 -2.11 -14.22
N GLU A 10 9.93 -1.62 -13.16
CA GLU A 10 11.33 -1.88 -12.82
C GLU A 10 11.36 -2.61 -11.49
N LEU A 11 11.94 -3.82 -11.46
CA LEU A 11 12.03 -4.64 -10.25
C LEU A 11 13.48 -5.04 -9.98
N ASN A 12 13.96 -4.70 -8.78
CA ASN A 12 15.15 -5.24 -8.16
C ASN A 12 14.75 -5.89 -6.83
N ALA A 13 14.93 -7.19 -6.74
CA ALA A 13 14.57 -7.96 -5.56
C ALA A 13 15.46 -9.20 -5.39
N ASP A 14 15.66 -9.57 -4.13
CA ASP A 14 16.26 -10.84 -3.70
C ASP A 14 15.16 -11.73 -3.12
N GLY A 15 15.27 -13.06 -3.27
CA GLY A 15 14.24 -13.95 -2.76
C GLY A 15 14.71 -15.36 -2.46
N LYS A 16 13.96 -16.04 -1.60
CA LYS A 16 14.04 -17.48 -1.35
C LYS A 16 12.64 -18.09 -1.50
N LEU A 17 12.53 -19.39 -1.19
CA LEU A 17 11.27 -20.14 -1.33
C LEU A 17 10.06 -19.50 -0.61
N TYR A 18 10.30 -18.84 0.52
CA TYR A 18 9.23 -18.28 1.36
C TYR A 18 9.38 -16.79 1.68
N GLU A 19 10.33 -16.09 1.08
CA GLU A 19 10.58 -14.68 1.37
C GLU A 19 11.06 -13.92 0.13
N VAL A 20 10.76 -12.64 0.08
CA VAL A 20 11.26 -11.68 -0.90
C VAL A 20 11.65 -10.39 -0.18
N THR A 21 12.78 -9.84 -0.58
CA THR A 21 13.21 -8.48 -0.26
C THR A 21 13.17 -7.66 -1.54
N ILE A 22 12.33 -6.64 -1.55
CA ILE A 22 12.19 -5.67 -2.63
C ILE A 22 13.16 -4.53 -2.34
N ASN A 23 14.29 -4.52 -3.04
CA ASN A 23 15.26 -3.43 -3.00
C ASN A 23 14.72 -2.20 -3.74
N LYS A 24 13.97 -2.43 -4.82
CA LYS A 24 13.23 -1.42 -5.57
C LYS A 24 12.14 -2.07 -6.42
N LEU A 25 10.92 -1.58 -6.32
CA LEU A 25 9.87 -1.81 -7.31
C LEU A 25 9.35 -0.45 -7.79
N GLY A 26 9.70 -0.08 -9.00
CA GLY A 26 9.18 1.12 -9.67
C GLY A 26 8.04 0.75 -10.60
N ILE A 27 6.91 1.44 -10.49
CA ILE A 27 5.77 1.30 -11.42
C ILE A 27 5.42 2.68 -11.95
N ALA A 28 5.50 2.87 -13.26
CA ALA A 28 5.02 4.05 -13.97
C ALA A 28 3.86 3.67 -14.88
N SER A 29 2.72 4.34 -14.74
CA SER A 29 1.48 4.01 -15.44
C SER A 29 0.65 5.26 -15.65
N LEU A 30 0.10 5.45 -16.86
CA LEU A 30 -0.56 6.70 -17.25
C LEU A 30 0.37 7.90 -16.94
N ASP A 31 -0.09 8.84 -16.13
CA ASP A 31 0.67 10.04 -15.70
C ASP A 31 1.23 9.92 -14.27
N GLY A 32 1.18 8.72 -13.68
CA GLY A 32 1.61 8.46 -12.31
C GLY A 32 2.82 7.55 -12.22
N LYS A 33 3.58 7.70 -11.13
CA LYS A 33 4.67 6.80 -10.77
C LYS A 33 4.62 6.44 -9.29
N SER A 34 5.20 5.30 -8.96
CA SER A 34 5.32 4.81 -7.60
C SER A 34 6.61 4.04 -7.42
N GLU A 35 7.20 4.14 -6.25
CA GLU A 35 8.35 3.35 -5.84
C GLU A 35 8.03 2.64 -4.53
N PHE A 36 8.36 1.34 -4.47
CA PHE A 36 8.17 0.50 -3.32
C PHE A 36 9.48 -0.14 -2.89
N VAL A 37 9.66 -0.27 -1.58
CA VAL A 37 10.73 -1.03 -0.95
C VAL A 37 10.17 -1.81 0.24
N GLY A 38 10.80 -2.92 0.60
CA GLY A 38 10.45 -3.66 1.80
C GLY A 38 10.59 -5.16 1.64
N ASN A 39 9.87 -5.92 2.44
CA ASN A 39 9.97 -7.38 2.45
C ASN A 39 8.63 -8.05 2.69
N ALA A 40 8.53 -9.29 2.21
CA ALA A 40 7.42 -10.17 2.53
C ALA A 40 7.90 -11.59 2.77
N ASN A 41 7.24 -12.32 3.67
CA ASN A 41 7.47 -13.74 3.93
C ASN A 41 6.14 -14.48 4.08
N TRP A 42 6.05 -15.69 3.57
CA TRP A 42 4.83 -16.52 3.57
C TRP A 42 5.03 -17.92 4.14
N LYS A 43 6.14 -18.19 4.84
CA LYS A 43 6.43 -19.53 5.39
C LYS A 43 5.35 -20.05 6.34
N ASN A 44 4.82 -19.17 7.19
CA ASN A 44 3.85 -19.50 8.25
C ASN A 44 2.65 -18.53 8.21
N GLY A 45 2.14 -18.26 7.01
CA GLY A 45 1.23 -17.15 6.75
C GLY A 45 1.97 -15.91 6.23
N ALA A 46 1.21 -15.01 5.60
CA ALA A 46 1.74 -13.80 5.00
C ALA A 46 2.18 -12.83 6.09
N ASN A 47 3.38 -12.28 5.93
CA ASN A 47 3.94 -11.20 6.75
C ASN A 47 4.58 -10.21 5.79
N TRP A 48 4.39 -8.91 6.01
CA TRP A 48 4.98 -7.89 5.16
C TRP A 48 5.36 -6.65 5.95
N ASP A 49 6.31 -5.91 5.40
CA ASP A 49 6.68 -4.56 5.80
C ASP A 49 7.11 -3.84 4.52
N ILE A 50 6.30 -2.88 4.06
CA ILE A 50 6.41 -2.23 2.76
C ILE A 50 6.27 -0.72 2.92
N GLN A 51 7.20 0.02 2.35
CA GLN A 51 7.13 1.46 2.19
C GLN A 51 6.88 1.80 0.72
N ALA A 52 6.08 2.83 0.50
CA ALA A 52 5.72 3.32 -0.82
C ALA A 52 5.88 4.85 -0.88
N ASP A 53 6.44 5.34 -1.98
CA ASP A 53 6.40 6.74 -2.38
C ASP A 53 5.58 6.83 -3.67
N LEU A 54 4.52 7.63 -3.65
CA LEU A 54 3.55 7.76 -4.72
C LEU A 54 3.61 9.17 -5.32
N GLU A 55 3.58 9.25 -6.64
CA GLU A 55 3.43 10.51 -7.36
C GLU A 55 2.29 10.38 -8.36
N LYS A 56 1.15 11.01 -8.05
CA LYS A 56 -0.07 11.03 -8.87
C LYS A 56 -0.54 9.63 -9.28
N MET A 57 -0.39 8.65 -8.40
CA MET A 57 -0.76 7.27 -8.68
C MET A 57 -2.28 7.12 -8.70
N ASN A 58 -2.83 6.76 -9.86
CA ASN A 58 -4.26 6.46 -10.00
C ASN A 58 -4.53 5.01 -9.61
N ILE A 59 -5.17 4.81 -8.46
CA ILE A 59 -5.52 3.49 -7.92
C ILE A 59 -6.94 3.04 -8.26
N GLY A 60 -7.72 3.85 -8.99
CA GLY A 60 -9.11 3.54 -9.32
C GLY A 60 -9.29 2.28 -10.16
N PHE A 61 -8.25 1.86 -10.89
CA PHE A 61 -8.26 0.57 -11.56
C PHE A 61 -8.18 -0.61 -10.57
N PHE A 62 -7.35 -0.50 -9.53
CA PHE A 62 -7.12 -1.56 -8.56
C PHE A 62 -8.18 -1.60 -7.45
N VAL A 63 -8.75 -0.45 -7.10
CA VAL A 63 -9.81 -0.29 -6.11
C VAL A 63 -11.00 0.45 -6.72
N PRO A 64 -11.79 -0.18 -7.61
CA PRO A 64 -12.85 0.50 -8.36
C PRO A 64 -13.97 1.07 -7.48
N VAL A 65 -14.20 0.47 -6.32
CA VAL A 65 -15.19 0.93 -5.33
C VAL A 65 -14.79 2.25 -4.65
N MET A 66 -13.51 2.61 -4.72
CA MET A 66 -12.93 3.78 -4.06
C MET A 66 -11.86 4.41 -4.96
N PRO A 67 -12.25 4.99 -6.11
CA PRO A 67 -11.30 5.51 -7.07
C PRO A 67 -10.57 6.73 -6.51
N ALA A 68 -9.24 6.69 -6.56
CA ALA A 68 -8.41 7.77 -6.05
C ALA A 68 -7.14 7.98 -6.89
N THR A 69 -6.66 9.22 -6.89
CA THR A 69 -5.32 9.61 -7.34
C THR A 69 -4.57 10.12 -6.14
N LEU A 70 -3.46 9.47 -5.79
CA LEU A 70 -2.73 9.71 -4.54
C LEU A 70 -1.27 10.07 -4.80
N SER A 71 -0.75 10.98 -3.99
CA SER A 71 0.66 11.31 -3.89
C SER A 71 1.10 11.34 -2.43
N GLY A 72 2.36 11.03 -2.17
CA GLY A 72 2.96 11.04 -0.84
C GLY A 72 3.44 9.68 -0.39
N LYS A 73 3.63 9.52 0.91
CA LYS A 73 4.31 8.36 1.50
C LYS A 73 3.36 7.48 2.29
N LEU A 74 3.54 6.18 2.18
CA LEU A 74 2.79 5.18 2.92
C LEU A 74 3.75 4.10 3.43
N HIS A 75 3.56 3.68 4.68
CA HIS A 75 4.20 2.51 5.24
C HIS A 75 3.10 1.57 5.72
N SER A 76 3.11 0.32 5.25
CA SER A 76 2.23 -0.73 5.71
C SER A 76 3.03 -1.94 6.16
N ARG A 77 2.70 -2.47 7.33
CA ARG A 77 3.23 -3.74 7.82
C ARG A 77 2.10 -4.57 8.41
N GLY A 78 2.28 -5.88 8.45
CA GLY A 78 1.22 -6.73 8.99
C GLY A 78 1.48 -8.21 8.81
N PHE A 79 0.48 -8.98 9.24
CA PHE A 79 0.46 -10.42 9.06
C PHE A 79 -0.97 -10.91 8.79
N ALA A 80 -1.07 -12.06 8.11
CA ALA A 80 -2.30 -12.80 7.91
C ALA A 80 -2.02 -14.30 7.85
N GLY A 81 -2.68 -15.08 8.70
CA GLY A 81 -2.48 -16.52 8.77
C GLY A 81 -3.54 -17.21 9.65
N SER A 82 -3.24 -18.43 10.10
CA SER A 82 -4.19 -19.25 10.88
C SER A 82 -4.55 -18.65 12.24
N GLN A 83 -3.72 -17.74 12.76
CA GLN A 83 -3.94 -17.04 14.03
C GLN A 83 -4.73 -15.73 13.86
N GLY A 84 -5.05 -15.38 12.63
CA GLY A 84 -5.74 -14.14 12.31
C GLY A 84 -4.98 -13.20 11.40
N TRP A 85 -5.45 -11.94 11.39
CA TRP A 85 -4.84 -10.87 10.62
C TRP A 85 -4.73 -9.56 11.42
N GLN A 86 -3.66 -8.83 11.12
CA GLN A 86 -3.44 -7.45 11.58
C GLN A 86 -2.71 -6.68 10.50
N VAL A 87 -3.14 -5.45 10.28
CA VAL A 87 -2.48 -4.47 9.42
C VAL A 87 -2.21 -3.22 10.23
N GLU A 88 -0.98 -2.75 10.18
CA GLU A 88 -0.57 -1.47 10.70
C GLU A 88 -0.15 -0.57 9.56
N VAL A 89 -0.63 0.66 9.59
CA VAL A 89 -0.20 1.76 8.74
C VAL A 89 0.44 2.78 9.68
N PRO A 90 1.71 2.59 10.09
CA PRO A 90 2.36 3.50 11.03
C PRO A 90 2.58 4.90 10.44
N VAL A 91 2.70 5.01 9.12
CA VAL A 91 2.85 6.28 8.42
C VAL A 91 1.93 6.29 7.20
N ALA A 92 0.99 7.23 7.20
CA ALA A 92 0.33 7.72 5.99
C ALA A 92 0.53 9.23 5.95
N ASP A 93 1.17 9.72 4.90
CA ASP A 93 1.17 11.14 4.52
C ASP A 93 0.80 11.19 3.04
N LEU A 94 -0.50 11.18 2.79
CA LEU A 94 -1.08 11.11 1.45
C LEU A 94 -1.92 12.35 1.17
N ASN A 95 -1.87 12.82 -0.06
CA ASN A 95 -2.75 13.85 -0.59
C ASN A 95 -3.23 13.46 -1.97
N GLY A 96 -4.31 14.09 -2.41
CA GLY A 96 -4.81 13.92 -3.78
C GLY A 96 -6.32 13.98 -3.85
N MET A 97 -6.89 13.14 -4.70
CA MET A 97 -8.32 13.13 -5.01
C MET A 97 -8.91 11.76 -4.71
N LEU A 98 -9.96 11.71 -3.91
CA LEU A 98 -10.77 10.51 -3.67
C LEU A 98 -12.19 10.78 -4.17
N SER A 99 -12.66 10.01 -5.16
CA SER A 99 -14.00 10.19 -5.75
C SER A 99 -14.31 11.66 -6.12
N ALA A 100 -13.36 12.31 -6.80
CA ALA A 100 -13.40 13.72 -7.19
C ALA A 100 -13.43 14.74 -6.03
N LYS A 101 -13.10 14.34 -4.80
CA LYS A 101 -12.94 15.24 -3.66
C LYS A 101 -11.49 15.29 -3.20
N PRO A 102 -10.93 16.49 -2.93
CA PRO A 102 -9.59 16.60 -2.40
C PRO A 102 -9.51 15.98 -1.01
N ILE A 103 -8.43 15.25 -0.76
CA ILE A 103 -8.14 14.64 0.54
C ILE A 103 -6.71 14.95 0.97
N SER A 104 -6.53 15.01 2.28
CA SER A 104 -5.22 14.96 2.94
C SER A 104 -5.33 14.01 4.11
N LEU A 105 -4.52 12.95 4.10
CA LEU A 105 -4.47 11.91 5.11
C LEU A 105 -3.08 11.96 5.74
N LYS A 106 -3.04 12.33 7.01
CA LYS A 106 -1.83 12.31 7.83
C LYS A 106 -2.10 11.57 9.12
N GLY A 107 -1.32 10.54 9.40
CA GLY A 107 -1.41 9.82 10.67
C GLY A 107 -1.09 8.34 10.55
N SER A 108 -1.62 7.59 11.51
CA SER A 108 -1.42 6.15 11.61
C SER A 108 -2.76 5.43 11.77
N ALA A 109 -2.80 4.15 11.40
CA ALA A 109 -3.97 3.30 11.57
C ALA A 109 -3.57 1.88 11.91
N THR A 110 -4.44 1.16 12.62
CA THR A 110 -4.34 -0.27 12.85
C THR A 110 -5.68 -0.91 12.56
N LEU A 111 -5.67 -2.02 11.85
CA LEU A 111 -6.85 -2.81 11.52
C LEU A 111 -6.55 -4.25 11.94
N ASN A 112 -7.50 -4.91 12.61
CA ASN A 112 -7.38 -6.31 12.92
C ASN A 112 -8.76 -6.98 12.98
N GLN A 113 -8.77 -8.29 13.15
CA GLN A 113 -9.99 -9.09 13.20
C GLN A 113 -10.96 -8.77 14.33
N ASN A 114 -10.48 -8.15 15.42
CA ASN A 114 -11.31 -7.80 16.58
C ASN A 114 -11.80 -6.35 16.50
N VAL A 115 -10.98 -5.46 15.95
CA VAL A 115 -11.23 -4.03 15.81
C VAL A 115 -10.93 -3.63 14.38
N LEU A 116 -12.00 -3.34 13.64
CA LEU A 116 -11.93 -3.08 12.20
C LEU A 116 -11.09 -1.85 11.84
N LEU A 117 -11.02 -0.85 12.72
CA LEU A 117 -10.16 0.32 12.54
C LEU A 117 -9.89 1.03 13.88
N THR A 118 -8.61 1.24 14.17
CA THR A 118 -8.11 2.10 15.24
C THR A 118 -7.22 3.18 14.62
N VAL A 119 -7.45 4.44 14.97
CA VAL A 119 -6.61 5.58 14.58
C VAL A 119 -6.10 6.23 15.86
N PRO A 120 -4.82 6.08 16.22
CA PRO A 120 -4.29 6.49 17.53
C PRO A 120 -4.44 7.98 17.82
N ASP A 121 -4.30 8.83 16.79
CA ASP A 121 -4.28 10.29 16.91
C ASP A 121 -5.63 10.95 16.58
N LEU A 122 -6.73 10.19 16.63
CA LEU A 122 -8.06 10.71 16.29
C LEU A 122 -8.57 11.63 17.41
N GLN A 123 -8.27 12.92 17.30
CA GLN A 123 -8.91 13.96 18.12
C GLN A 123 -10.31 14.22 17.57
N ILE A 124 -11.33 14.01 18.40
CA ILE A 124 -12.73 14.33 18.12
C ILE A 124 -13.01 15.77 18.55
#